data_AF-Q1WRB7-F1
#
_entry.id   AF-Q1WRB7-F1
#
_cell.length_a   1.000
_cell.length_b   1.000
_cell.length_c   1.000
_cell.angle_alpha   90.00
_cell.angle_beta   90.00
_cell.angle_gamma   90.00
#
_symmetry.space_group_name_H-M   'P 1'
#
loop_
_entity.id
_entity.type
_entity.pdbx_description
1 polymer ?
#
loop_
_entity_poly.entity_id
_entity_poly.type
_entity_poly.pdbx_seq_one_letter_code
_entity_poly.pdbx_strand_id
1 'polypeptide(L)'
;MEDIGYLYFSQDDYNFIKEHFPDIFAICEQYVSSREPDIELTVTDSQTDMIDNKVLMAIGSSATAPYGNPSPEAIELEAIWDRA
;
A
#
# COMPACT_ATOMS: atom_id res chain seq x y z
N MET A 1 7.32 -8.95 22.50
CA MET A 1 6.22 -7.99 22.33
C MET A 1 6.34 -7.58 20.88
N GLU A 2 5.31 -7.80 20.07
CA GLU A 2 5.34 -7.28 18.70
C GLU A 2 5.13 -5.77 18.81
N ASP A 3 6.04 -4.99 18.24
CA ASP A 3 5.90 -3.55 18.23
C ASP A 3 4.78 -3.20 17.24
N ILE A 4 3.83 -2.39 17.74
CA ILE A 4 2.67 -1.93 16.97
C ILE A 4 3.04 -0.61 16.32
N GLY A 5 2.91 -0.56 15.00
CA GLY A 5 3.05 0.63 14.16
C GLY A 5 1.70 1.05 13.56
N TYR A 6 1.73 2.20 12.90
CA TYR A 6 0.59 2.79 12.22
C TYR A 6 0.98 3.26 10.83
N LEU A 7 0.13 3.01 9.84
CA LEU A 7 0.22 3.58 8.50
C LEU A 7 -0.98 4.50 8.28
N TYR A 8 -0.76 5.65 7.64
CA TYR A 8 -1.78 6.67 7.40
C TYR A 8 -1.93 6.97 5.92
N PHE A 9 -3.14 6.82 5.40
CA PHE A 9 -3.46 7.12 4.01
C PHE A 9 -4.54 8.20 3.95
N SER A 10 -4.36 9.16 3.05
CA SER A 10 -5.45 10.05 2.70
C SER A 10 -6.59 9.27 2.03
N GLN A 11 -7.80 9.82 2.05
CA GLN A 11 -8.95 9.17 1.41
C GLN A 11 -8.74 8.97 -0.10
N ASP A 12 -8.04 9.90 -0.76
CA ASP A 12 -7.73 9.83 -2.19
C ASP A 12 -6.71 8.72 -2.49
N ASP A 13 -5.64 8.63 -1.69
CA ASP A 13 -4.64 7.56 -1.80
C ASP A 13 -5.28 6.18 -1.62
N TYR A 14 -6.13 6.07 -0.62
CA TYR A 14 -6.79 4.80 -0.31
C TYR A 14 -7.82 4.40 -1.40
N ASN A 15 -8.48 5.39 -2.01
CA ASN A 15 -9.35 5.16 -3.18
C ASN A 15 -8.55 4.75 -4.41
N PHE A 16 -7.38 5.35 -4.64
CA PHE A 16 -6.48 4.97 -5.71
C PHE A 16 -6.01 3.50 -5.57
N ILE A 17 -5.57 3.10 -4.37
CA ILE A 17 -5.17 1.71 -4.09
C ILE A 17 -6.35 0.77 -4.35
N LYS A 18 -7.57 1.13 -3.93
CA LYS A 18 -8.78 0.33 -4.16
C LYS A 18 -9.08 0.12 -5.65
N GLU A 19 -8.91 1.14 -6.47
CA GLU A 19 -9.23 1.08 -7.90
C GLU A 19 -8.18 0.31 -8.70
N HIS A 20 -6.89 0.54 -8.42
CA HIS A 20 -5.80 0.05 -9.25
C HIS A 20 -5.12 -1.21 -8.69
N PHE A 21 -5.16 -1.43 -7.37
CA PHE A 21 -4.46 -2.51 -6.68
C PHE A 21 -5.39 -3.22 -5.67
N PRO A 22 -6.47 -3.87 -6.14
CA PRO A 22 -7.50 -4.45 -5.28
C PRO A 22 -6.96 -5.51 -4.31
N ASP A 23 -5.90 -6.23 -4.68
CA ASP A 23 -5.24 -7.20 -3.81
C ASP A 23 -4.51 -6.53 -2.64
N ILE A 24 -3.83 -5.41 -2.88
CA ILE A 24 -3.18 -4.61 -1.84
C ILE A 24 -4.23 -3.97 -0.94
N PHE A 25 -5.29 -3.42 -1.53
CA PHE A 25 -6.42 -2.87 -0.79
C PHE A 25 -7.04 -3.91 0.15
N ALA A 26 -7.30 -5.13 -0.33
CA ALA A 26 -7.88 -6.20 0.49
C ALA A 26 -6.97 -6.62 1.66
N ILE A 27 -5.65 -6.47 1.52
CA ILE A 27 -4.71 -6.67 2.63
C ILE A 27 -4.81 -5.51 3.62
N CYS A 28 -4.76 -4.26 3.14
CA CYS A 28 -4.86 -3.06 3.95
C CYS A 28 -6.15 -3.03 4.79
N GLU A 29 -7.28 -3.40 4.20
CA GLU A 29 -8.60 -3.43 4.85
C GLU A 29 -8.65 -4.36 6.08
N GLN A 30 -7.78 -5.36 6.17
CA GLN A 30 -7.72 -6.25 7.33
C GLN A 30 -7.17 -5.54 8.58
N TYR A 31 -6.48 -4.43 8.40
CA TYR A 31 -5.74 -3.72 9.45
C TYR A 31 -6.30 -2.32 9.74
N VAL A 32 -7.35 -1.88 9.05
CA VAL A 32 -7.95 -0.57 9.26
C VAL A 32 -8.49 -0.42 10.69
N SER A 33 -7.94 0.53 11.43
CA SER A 33 -8.35 0.89 12.79
C SER A 33 -9.21 2.15 12.85
N SER A 34 -8.99 3.10 11.93
CA SER A 34 -9.80 4.32 11.79
C SER A 34 -9.96 4.70 10.32
N ARG A 35 -11.02 5.47 10.00
CA ARG A 35 -11.22 6.08 8.69
C ARG A 35 -11.35 7.60 8.74
N GLU A 36 -11.10 8.21 9.90
CA GLU A 36 -11.24 9.64 10.12
C GLU A 36 -10.10 10.13 11.04
N PRO A 37 -9.43 11.27 10.75
CA PRO A 37 -9.57 12.08 9.52
C PRO A 37 -8.93 11.42 8.29
N ASP A 38 -7.96 10.53 8.51
CA ASP A 38 -7.27 9.73 7.51
C ASP A 38 -7.58 8.24 7.74
N ILE A 39 -7.29 7.40 6.75
CA ILE A 39 -7.38 5.95 6.89
C ILE A 39 -6.15 5.47 7.67
N GLU A 40 -6.37 4.98 8.88
CA GLU A 40 -5.32 4.46 9.75
C GLU A 40 -5.34 2.93 9.70
N LEU A 41 -4.17 2.32 9.52
CA LEU A 41 -3.95 0.90 9.71
C LEU A 41 -3.13 0.69 10.98
N THR A 42 -3.58 -0.20 11.86
CA THR A 42 -2.79 -0.68 13.00
C THR A 42 -2.12 -1.99 12.61
N VAL A 43 -0.79 -1.99 12.53
CA VAL A 43 0.00 -3.13 12.04
C VAL A 43 1.14 -3.46 13.00
N THR A 44 1.65 -4.68 12.95
CA THR A 44 2.93 -5.04 13.57
C THR A 44 4.08 -4.89 12.59
N ASP A 45 5.33 -4.88 13.07
CA ASP A 45 6.51 -4.88 12.19
C ASP A 45 6.46 -6.00 11.12
N SER A 46 6.09 -7.21 11.54
CA SER A 46 6.00 -8.37 10.62
C SER A 46 4.88 -8.23 9.59
N GLN A 47 3.80 -7.54 9.92
CA GLN A 47 2.72 -7.23 9.00
C GLN A 47 3.15 -6.13 8.03
N THR A 48 3.85 -5.11 8.51
CA THR A 48 4.41 -4.03 7.67
C THR A 48 5.35 -4.62 6.62
N ASP A 49 6.32 -5.44 7.03
CA ASP A 49 7.24 -6.14 6.11
C ASP A 49 6.48 -6.98 5.07
N MET A 50 5.41 -7.65 5.47
CA MET A 50 4.57 -8.45 4.56
C MET A 50 3.89 -7.56 3.53
N ILE A 51 3.30 -6.43 3.95
CA ILE A 51 2.59 -5.51 3.07
C ILE A 51 3.58 -4.82 2.12
N ASP A 52 4.73 -4.37 2.62
CA ASP A 52 5.82 -3.79 1.82
C ASP A 52 6.24 -4.74 0.68
N ASN A 53 6.46 -6.01 1.00
CA ASN A 53 6.79 -7.01 0.00
C ASN A 53 5.69 -7.16 -1.07
N LYS A 54 4.41 -7.06 -0.68
CA LYS A 54 3.29 -7.14 -1.63
C LYS A 54 3.23 -5.91 -2.53
N VAL A 55 3.47 -4.72 -1.97
CA VAL A 55 3.54 -3.46 -2.71
C VAL A 55 4.70 -3.49 -3.71
N LEU A 56 5.89 -3.88 -3.27
CA LEU A 56 7.06 -4.05 -4.15
C LEU A 56 6.80 -5.06 -5.29
N MET A 57 6.13 -6.18 -4.99
CA MET A 57 5.72 -7.15 -6.02
C MET A 57 4.71 -6.55 -7.01
N ALA A 58 3.75 -5.75 -6.55
CA ALA A 58 2.78 -5.08 -7.41
C ALA A 58 3.47 -4.06 -8.34
N ILE A 59 4.38 -3.26 -7.81
CA ILE A 59 5.20 -2.30 -8.58
C ILE A 59 6.02 -3.05 -9.63
N GLY A 60 6.75 -4.11 -9.24
CA GLY A 60 7.58 -4.88 -10.16
C GLY A 60 6.77 -5.64 -11.23
N SER A 61 5.59 -6.16 -10.89
CA SER A 61 4.74 -6.90 -11.83
C SER A 61 4.04 -5.99 -12.84
N SER A 62 3.93 -4.70 -12.56
CA SER A 62 3.34 -3.69 -13.45
C SER A 62 4.24 -3.29 -14.62
N ALA A 63 5.51 -3.76 -14.64
CA ALA A 63 6.49 -3.33 -15.62
C ALA A 63 6.02 -3.65 -17.06
N THR A 64 5.80 -2.59 -17.85
CA THR A 64 5.08 -2.69 -19.14
C THR A 64 6.00 -2.97 -20.34
N ALA A 65 7.31 -2.97 -20.14
CA ALA A 65 8.29 -3.13 -21.21
C ALA A 65 9.36 -4.19 -20.86
N PRO A 66 9.98 -4.85 -21.86
CA PRO A 66 11.11 -5.76 -21.65
C PRO A 66 12.34 -5.12 -20.98
N TYR A 67 12.32 -3.79 -20.77
CA TYR A 67 13.35 -3.00 -20.09
C TYR A 67 12.90 -2.37 -18.75
N GLY A 68 11.73 -2.73 -18.21
CA GLY A 68 11.46 -2.54 -16.77
C GLY A 68 10.99 -1.15 -16.33
N ASN A 69 10.36 -0.34 -17.18
CA ASN A 69 9.73 0.89 -16.70
C ASN A 69 8.42 0.56 -15.96
N PRO A 70 8.25 1.00 -14.70
CA PRO A 70 7.00 0.82 -13.96
C PRO A 70 5.86 1.54 -14.67
N SER A 71 4.63 1.03 -14.53
CA SER A 71 3.45 1.74 -15.03
C SER A 71 3.24 3.05 -14.26
N PRO A 72 2.52 4.05 -14.81
CA PRO A 72 2.17 5.26 -14.06
C PRO A 72 1.49 4.95 -12.73
N GLU A 73 0.64 3.93 -12.70
CA GLU A 73 -0.07 3.52 -11.49
C GLU A 73 0.88 2.93 -10.45
N ALA A 74 1.92 2.22 -10.88
CA ALA A 74 2.93 1.69 -9.98
C ALA A 74 3.87 2.76 -9.44
N ILE A 75 4.18 3.78 -10.23
CA ILE A 75 4.91 4.96 -9.75
C ILE A 75 4.09 5.69 -8.69
N GLU A 76 2.78 5.86 -8.92
CA GLU A 76 1.91 6.49 -7.93
C GLU A 76 1.74 5.61 -6.67
N LEU A 77 1.63 4.29 -6.82
CA LEU A 77 1.59 3.38 -5.67
C LEU A 77 2.86 3.47 -4.82
N GLU A 78 4.04 3.54 -5.44
CA GLU A 78 5.32 3.75 -4.74
C GLU A 78 5.30 5.10 -3.98
N ALA A 79 4.86 6.16 -4.64
CA ALA A 79 4.76 7.49 -4.04
C ALA A 79 3.73 7.57 -2.90
N ILE A 80 2.64 6.80 -2.96
CA ILE A 80 1.66 6.64 -1.87
C ILE A 80 2.29 5.89 -0.70
N TRP A 81 3.04 4.83 -0.99
CA TRP A 81 3.62 4.00 0.05
C TRP A 81 4.75 4.72 0.81
N ASP A 82 5.58 5.48 0.10
CA ASP A 82 6.67 6.28 0.71
C ASP A 82 6.18 7.40 1.65
N ARG A 83 4.91 7.80 1.55
CA ARG A 83 4.29 8.85 2.39
C ARG A 83 3.44 8.30 3.54
N ALA A 84 3.16 7.00 3.56
CA ALA A 84 2.23 6.36 4.48
C ALA A 84 2.78 6.19 5.91
#